data_AF-A0A5J4P8K3-F1
#
_entry.id   AF-A0A5J4P8K3-F1
#
_cell.length_a   1.000
_cell.length_b   1.000
_cell.length_c   1.000
_cell.angle_alpha   90.00
_cell.angle_beta   90.00
_cell.angle_gamma   90.00
#
_symmetry.space_group_name_H-M   'P 1'
#
loop_
_entity.id
_entity.type
_entity.pdbx_description
1 polymer ?
#
loop_
_entity_poly.entity_id
_entity_poly.type
_entity_poly.pdbx_seq_one_letter_code
_entity_poly.pdbx_strand_id
1 'polypeptide(L)'
;KIATDPYVGRLTFFRVYSGKIEAGSYIYNSRSDKKERVSRLFQMHSNKQNPVEVIGAGDIGAGVGFKDIHTGDTLCDETAPVILESMDFPEPVISIAVEPKTQKDMDKLSNGLAKLAEEDPTFTVRTDEQTGQTIISGMGELHLDIIVDRLRREFKVECNQGRPQVNYKEAITKTVNLREVYKKQSGGRGKFAD
;
A
#
# COMPACT_ATOMS: atom_id res chain seq x y z
N LYS A 1 -14.86 3.13 -0.34
CA LYS A 1 -14.21 1.79 -0.36
C LYS A 1 -13.71 1.54 -1.77
N ILE A 2 -12.51 1.01 -1.92
CA ILE A 2 -11.97 0.61 -3.22
C ILE A 2 -12.03 -0.92 -3.29
N ALA A 3 -12.45 -1.44 -4.43
CA ALA A 3 -12.44 -2.86 -4.71
C ALA A 3 -11.95 -3.07 -6.13
N THR A 4 -11.10 -4.06 -6.32
CA THR A 4 -10.63 -4.45 -7.66
C THR A 4 -11.50 -5.59 -8.17
N ASP A 5 -12.30 -5.34 -9.21
CA ASP A 5 -13.06 -6.38 -9.90
C ASP A 5 -12.31 -6.83 -11.18
N PRO A 6 -12.20 -8.14 -11.46
CA PRO A 6 -11.49 -8.65 -12.64
C PRO A 6 -12.05 -8.17 -13.99
N TYR A 7 -13.35 -7.88 -14.06
CA TYR A 7 -14.05 -7.55 -15.32
C TYR A 7 -14.17 -6.06 -15.56
N VAL A 8 -14.37 -5.29 -14.48
CA VAL A 8 -14.68 -3.85 -14.56
C VAL A 8 -13.49 -2.98 -14.10
N GLY A 9 -12.47 -3.60 -13.49
CA GLY A 9 -11.29 -2.92 -12.98
C GLY A 9 -11.51 -2.31 -11.60
N ARG A 10 -10.93 -1.12 -11.36
CA ARG A 10 -11.01 -0.41 -10.07
C ARG A 10 -12.41 0.15 -9.85
N LEU A 11 -13.16 -0.44 -8.93
CA LEU A 11 -14.44 0.06 -8.45
C LEU A 11 -14.22 0.92 -7.21
N THR A 12 -14.68 2.16 -7.27
CA THR A 12 -14.67 3.06 -6.12
C THR A 12 -16.09 3.28 -5.65
N PHE A 13 -16.39 2.79 -4.45
CA PHE A 13 -17.64 3.05 -3.76
C PHE A 13 -17.60 4.41 -3.10
N PHE A 14 -18.60 5.22 -3.41
CA PHE A 14 -18.79 6.54 -2.86
C PHE A 14 -20.23 6.71 -2.37
N ARG A 15 -20.40 7.65 -1.45
CA ARG A 15 -21.71 8.10 -0.98
C ARG A 15 -21.86 9.56 -1.36
N VAL A 16 -22.95 9.91 -2.02
CA VAL A 16 -23.21 11.30 -2.40
C VAL A 16 -23.92 11.99 -1.23
N TYR A 17 -23.27 13.00 -0.65
CA TYR A 17 -23.85 13.79 0.43
C TYR A 17 -24.68 14.97 -0.08
N SER A 18 -24.23 15.60 -1.16
CA SER A 18 -24.90 16.74 -1.78
C SER A 18 -24.68 16.72 -3.29
N GLY A 19 -25.64 17.25 -4.03
CA GLY A 19 -25.60 17.32 -5.49
C GLY A 19 -25.97 16.01 -6.19
N LYS A 20 -25.44 15.85 -7.41
CA LYS A 20 -25.62 14.69 -8.27
C LYS A 20 -24.34 14.44 -9.06
N ILE A 21 -24.07 13.18 -9.37
CA ILE A 21 -22.94 12.77 -10.20
C ILE A 21 -23.47 12.08 -11.46
N GLU A 22 -23.00 12.51 -12.63
CA GLU A 22 -23.42 11.97 -13.93
C GLU A 22 -22.29 11.14 -14.54
N ALA A 23 -22.63 10.04 -15.21
CA ALA A 23 -21.65 9.22 -15.91
C ALA A 23 -20.99 10.02 -17.05
N GLY A 24 -19.66 9.98 -17.14
CA GLY A 24 -18.89 10.75 -18.12
C GLY A 24 -18.44 12.13 -17.65
N SER A 25 -18.88 12.58 -16.47
CA SER A 25 -18.49 13.88 -15.90
C SER A 25 -17.08 13.89 -15.31
N TYR A 26 -16.55 15.10 -15.14
CA TYR A 26 -15.31 15.35 -14.41
C TYR A 26 -15.65 15.80 -12.99
N ILE A 27 -14.92 15.28 -12.02
CA ILE A 27 -15.05 15.62 -10.61
C ILE A 27 -13.69 16.03 -10.06
N TYR A 28 -13.71 16.82 -8.99
CA TYR A 28 -12.51 17.31 -8.34
C TYR A 28 -12.25 16.55 -7.05
N ASN A 29 -11.04 16.03 -6.87
CA ASN A 29 -10.61 15.48 -5.59
C ASN A 29 -10.01 16.61 -4.75
N SER A 30 -10.70 17.01 -3.69
CA SER A 30 -10.27 18.11 -2.81
C SER A 30 -9.01 17.81 -1.99
N ARG A 31 -8.61 16.55 -1.86
CA ARG A 31 -7.40 16.16 -1.12
C ARG A 31 -6.14 16.25 -1.98
N SER A 32 -6.23 15.83 -3.24
CA SER A 32 -5.09 15.72 -4.14
C SER A 32 -5.01 16.86 -5.16
N ASP A 33 -6.01 17.75 -5.18
CA ASP A 33 -6.20 18.82 -6.15
C ASP A 33 -6.20 18.33 -7.62
N LYS A 34 -6.59 17.08 -7.83
CA LYS A 34 -6.64 16.44 -9.15
C LYS A 34 -8.07 16.34 -9.67
N LYS A 35 -8.19 16.56 -10.99
CA LYS A 35 -9.41 16.30 -11.74
C LYS A 35 -9.47 14.84 -12.13
N GLU A 36 -10.55 14.17 -11.74
CA GLU A 36 -10.81 12.78 -12.02
C GLU A 36 -12.01 12.65 -12.97
N ARG A 37 -11.98 11.63 -13.84
CA ARG A 37 -13.06 11.40 -14.80
C ARG A 37 -13.86 10.16 -14.44
N VAL A 38 -15.16 10.33 -14.25
CA VAL A 38 -16.08 9.23 -14.04
C VAL A 38 -16.42 8.62 -15.40
N SER A 39 -16.00 7.40 -15.67
CA SER A 39 -16.31 6.76 -16.96
C SER A 39 -17.70 6.13 -16.94
N ARG A 40 -17.99 5.34 -15.90
CA ARG A 40 -19.28 4.64 -15.73
C ARG A 40 -19.66 4.62 -14.26
N LEU A 41 -20.96 4.64 -14.01
CA LEU A 41 -21.56 4.51 -12.69
C LEU A 41 -22.38 3.23 -12.63
N PHE A 42 -22.29 2.54 -11.50
CA PHE A 42 -22.98 1.31 -11.23
C PHE A 42 -23.65 1.38 -9.86
N GLN A 43 -24.89 0.93 -9.81
CA GLN A 43 -25.57 0.63 -8.56
C GLN A 43 -25.48 -0.87 -8.31
N MET A 44 -24.77 -1.24 -7.25
CA MET A 44 -24.57 -2.63 -6.87
C MET A 44 -25.80 -3.12 -6.10
N HIS A 45 -26.63 -3.94 -6.74
CA HIS A 45 -27.62 -4.75 -6.04
C HIS A 45 -27.03 -6.12 -5.72
N SER A 46 -27.60 -6.80 -4.73
CA SER A 46 -27.06 -8.04 -4.14
C SER A 46 -26.50 -9.06 -5.13
N ASN A 47 -27.10 -9.20 -6.32
CA ASN A 47 -26.67 -10.12 -7.37
C ASN A 47 -26.46 -9.48 -8.75
N LYS A 48 -26.74 -8.19 -8.93
CA LYS A 48 -26.73 -7.54 -10.25
C LYS A 48 -26.04 -6.18 -10.18
N GLN A 49 -25.19 -5.93 -11.16
CA GLN A 49 -24.56 -4.63 -11.37
C GLN A 49 -25.41 -3.86 -12.38
N ASN A 50 -26.18 -2.88 -11.90
CA ASN A 50 -27.03 -2.07 -12.77
C ASN A 50 -26.28 -0.79 -13.16
N PRO A 51 -25.95 -0.57 -14.44
CA PRO A 51 -25.40 0.70 -14.86
C PRO A 51 -26.46 1.79 -14.71
N VAL A 52 -26.07 2.90 -14.10
CA VAL A 52 -26.93 4.08 -13.89
C VAL A 52 -26.26 5.29 -14.52
N GLU A 53 -27.06 6.21 -15.07
CA GLU A 53 -26.52 7.43 -15.70
C GLU A 53 -26.27 8.53 -14.68
N VAL A 54 -27.07 8.59 -13.61
CA VAL A 54 -27.01 9.62 -12.58
C VAL A 54 -27.20 8.99 -11.20
N ILE A 55 -26.40 9.43 -10.23
CA ILE A 55 -26.58 9.11 -8.80
C ILE A 55 -26.80 10.43 -8.05
N GLY A 56 -27.88 10.51 -7.29
CA GLY A 56 -28.26 11.70 -6.53
C GLY A 56 -27.76 11.68 -5.09
N ALA A 57 -27.95 12.80 -4.38
CA ALA A 57 -27.66 12.91 -2.96
C ALA A 57 -28.48 11.89 -2.13
N GLY A 58 -27.80 11.25 -1.18
CA GLY A 58 -28.36 10.20 -0.31
C GLY A 58 -28.03 8.78 -0.79
N ASP A 59 -27.76 8.59 -2.07
CA ASP A 59 -27.48 7.27 -2.65
C ASP A 59 -26.01 6.86 -2.51
N ILE A 60 -25.80 5.55 -2.52
CA ILE A 60 -24.49 4.90 -2.55
C ILE A 60 -24.35 4.20 -3.89
N GLY A 61 -23.23 4.45 -4.58
CA GLY A 61 -22.92 3.78 -5.83
C GLY A 61 -21.44 3.51 -5.99
N ALA A 62 -21.11 2.83 -7.08
CA ALA A 62 -19.75 2.51 -7.47
C ALA A 62 -19.44 3.20 -8.80
N GLY A 63 -18.30 3.89 -8.85
CA GLY A 63 -17.80 4.50 -10.08
C GLY A 63 -16.54 3.78 -10.58
N VAL A 64 -16.35 3.85 -11.88
CA VAL A 64 -15.20 3.28 -12.61
C VAL A 64 -14.52 4.38 -13.41
N GLY A 65 -13.19 4.31 -13.50
CA GLY A 65 -12.37 5.23 -14.31
C GLY A 65 -11.49 6.17 -13.51
N PHE A 66 -11.50 6.04 -12.18
CA PHE A 66 -10.66 6.83 -11.27
C PHE A 66 -9.20 6.36 -11.32
N LYS A 67 -8.28 7.32 -11.41
CA LYS A 67 -6.84 7.06 -11.42
C LYS A 67 -6.22 7.15 -10.04
N ASP A 68 -6.44 8.27 -9.33
CA ASP A 68 -5.80 8.57 -8.05
C ASP A 68 -6.85 8.87 -6.97
N ILE A 69 -7.59 7.83 -6.53
CA ILE A 69 -8.53 7.93 -5.41
C ILE A 69 -8.19 6.92 -4.33
N HIS A 70 -8.14 7.39 -3.09
CA HIS A 70 -7.97 6.56 -1.90
C HIS A 70 -9.26 6.49 -1.07
N THR A 71 -9.35 5.47 -0.21
CA THR A 71 -10.47 5.35 0.71
C THR A 71 -10.48 6.56 1.67
N GLY A 72 -11.61 7.25 1.74
CA GLY A 72 -11.78 8.46 2.56
C GLY A 72 -11.47 9.77 1.85
N ASP A 73 -11.15 9.75 0.54
CA ASP A 73 -11.07 10.97 -0.27
C ASP A 73 -12.44 11.64 -0.42
N THR A 74 -12.44 12.97 -0.54
CA THR A 74 -13.64 13.76 -0.84
C THR A 74 -13.66 14.18 -2.30
N LEU A 75 -14.76 13.85 -2.97
CA LEU A 75 -15.02 14.22 -4.35
C LEU A 75 -16.08 15.33 -4.39
N CYS A 76 -15.76 16.44 -5.04
CA CYS A 76 -16.63 17.60 -5.13
C CYS A 76 -16.62 18.19 -6.54
N ASP A 77 -17.43 19.22 -6.74
CA ASP A 77 -17.40 20.04 -7.94
C ASP A 77 -16.23 21.03 -7.87
N GLU A 78 -15.67 21.41 -9.03
CA GLU A 78 -14.58 22.39 -9.10
C GLU A 78 -14.99 23.77 -8.58
N THR A 79 -16.27 24.12 -8.71
CA THR A 79 -16.80 25.43 -8.31
C THR A 79 -17.03 25.54 -6.80
N ALA A 80 -17.07 24.41 -6.08
CA ALA A 80 -17.32 24.34 -4.66
C ALA A 80 -16.42 23.27 -4.00
N PRO A 81 -15.12 23.57 -3.80
CA PRO A 81 -14.23 22.65 -3.09
C PRO A 81 -14.68 22.51 -1.64
N VAL A 82 -14.98 21.28 -1.23
CA VAL A 82 -15.34 20.93 0.14
C VAL A 82 -14.48 19.76 0.56
N ILE A 83 -13.87 19.87 1.74
CA ILE A 83 -13.17 18.77 2.39
C ILE A 83 -14.11 18.23 3.45
N LEU A 84 -14.56 16.98 3.28
CA LEU A 84 -15.29 16.27 4.33
C LEU A 84 -14.29 15.70 5.35
N GLU A 85 -14.80 15.39 6.54
CA GLU A 85 -14.01 14.84 7.63
C GLU A 85 -13.28 13.55 7.18
N SER A 86 -11.96 13.55 7.34
CA SER A 86 -11.12 12.41 7.02
C SER A 86 -11.25 11.32 8.08
N MET A 87 -11.37 10.08 7.63
CA MET A 87 -11.38 8.93 8.53
C MET A 87 -9.98 8.74 9.13
N ASP A 88 -9.90 8.69 10.47
CA ASP A 88 -8.65 8.41 11.18
C ASP A 88 -8.46 6.89 11.23
N PHE A 89 -7.32 6.40 10.72
CA PHE A 89 -7.00 4.97 10.69
C PHE A 89 -6.02 4.65 11.82
N PRO A 90 -6.31 3.64 12.66
CA PRO A 90 -5.41 3.29 13.74
C PRO A 90 -4.10 2.71 13.20
N GLU A 91 -3.02 2.90 13.96
CA GLU A 91 -1.73 2.31 13.62
C GLU A 91 -1.78 0.77 13.69
N PRO A 92 -1.09 0.07 12.76
CA PRO A 92 -1.03 -1.38 12.75
C PRO A 92 -0.27 -1.92 13.97
N VAL A 93 -0.80 -2.98 14.58
CA VAL A 93 -0.27 -3.55 15.84
C VAL A 93 0.69 -4.72 15.62
N ILE A 94 0.63 -5.41 14.49
CA ILE A 94 1.48 -6.57 14.20
C ILE A 94 2.24 -6.36 12.90
N SER A 95 3.49 -6.82 12.88
CA SER A 95 4.38 -6.76 11.71
C SER A 95 5.01 -8.12 11.45
N ILE A 96 5.01 -8.54 10.19
CA ILE A 96 5.56 -9.83 9.72
C ILE A 96 6.46 -9.55 8.52
N ALA A 97 7.60 -10.23 8.44
CA ALA A 97 8.44 -10.20 7.25
C ALA A 97 7.91 -11.21 6.23
N VAL A 98 7.82 -10.77 4.98
CA VAL A 98 7.35 -11.57 3.87
C VAL A 98 8.41 -11.59 2.78
N GLU A 99 8.72 -12.82 2.34
CA GLU A 99 9.70 -13.07 1.29
C GLU A 99 9.05 -13.94 0.21
N PRO A 100 9.21 -13.61 -1.09
CA PRO A 100 8.71 -14.49 -2.14
C PRO A 100 9.58 -15.73 -2.27
N LYS A 101 8.98 -16.85 -2.64
CA LYS A 101 9.72 -18.10 -2.88
C LYS A 101 10.65 -18.02 -4.09
N THR A 102 10.31 -17.23 -5.10
CA THR A 102 11.10 -17.11 -6.31
C THR A 102 11.37 -15.65 -6.66
N GLN A 103 12.51 -15.39 -7.33
CA GLN A 103 12.87 -14.03 -7.73
C GLN A 103 11.91 -13.44 -8.78
N LYS A 104 11.28 -14.28 -9.61
CA LYS A 104 10.24 -13.85 -10.57
C LYS A 104 8.96 -13.38 -9.88
N ASP A 105 8.75 -13.80 -8.64
CA ASP A 105 7.58 -13.44 -7.86
C ASP A 105 7.79 -12.16 -7.04
N MET A 106 9.02 -11.63 -6.94
CA MET A 106 9.32 -10.34 -6.30
C MET A 106 8.49 -9.19 -6.92
N ASP A 107 8.49 -9.08 -8.24
CA ASP A 107 7.77 -8.00 -8.94
C ASP A 107 6.26 -8.14 -8.77
N LYS A 108 5.75 -9.37 -8.79
CA LYS A 108 4.32 -9.65 -8.57
C LYS A 108 3.91 -9.40 -7.12
N LEU A 109 4.79 -9.71 -6.18
CA LEU A 109 4.59 -9.48 -4.76
C LEU A 109 4.50 -7.98 -4.47
N SER A 110 5.46 -7.18 -4.95
CA SER A 110 5.41 -5.72 -4.80
C SER A 110 4.14 -5.12 -5.42
N ASN A 111 3.78 -5.54 -6.65
CA ASN A 111 2.57 -5.05 -7.30
C ASN A 111 1.28 -5.49 -6.58
N GLY A 112 1.24 -6.72 -6.06
CA GLY A 112 0.09 -7.24 -5.31
C GLY A 112 -0.09 -6.53 -3.97
N LEU A 113 1.01 -6.35 -3.23
CA LEU A 113 1.03 -5.62 -1.97
C LEU A 113 0.62 -4.16 -2.13
N ALA A 114 1.08 -3.49 -3.18
CA ALA A 114 0.67 -2.11 -3.48
C ALA A 114 -0.85 -2.01 -3.74
N LYS A 115 -1.40 -2.92 -4.54
CA LYS A 115 -2.85 -2.96 -4.79
C LYS A 115 -3.67 -3.26 -3.54
N LEU A 116 -3.18 -4.14 -2.67
CA LEU A 116 -3.86 -4.45 -1.40
C LEU A 116 -3.79 -3.29 -0.41
N ALA A 117 -2.67 -2.56 -0.35
CA ALA A 117 -2.53 -1.35 0.45
C ALA A 117 -3.45 -0.20 -0.05
N GLU A 118 -3.73 -0.14 -1.36
CA GLU A 118 -4.73 0.81 -1.89
C GLU A 118 -6.17 0.44 -1.49
N GLU A 119 -6.48 -0.85 -1.35
CA GLU A 119 -7.79 -1.32 -0.92
C GLU A 119 -8.04 -1.09 0.57
N ASP A 120 -7.03 -1.36 1.40
CA ASP A 120 -7.09 -1.22 2.86
C ASP A 120 -6.01 -0.26 3.40
N PRO A 121 -6.38 0.96 3.83
CA PRO A 121 -5.44 1.93 4.38
C PRO A 121 -4.86 1.53 5.75
N THR A 122 -5.43 0.53 6.42
CA THR A 122 -4.89 -0.01 7.69
C THR A 122 -3.74 -1.00 7.46
N PHE A 123 -3.54 -1.41 6.21
CA PHE A 123 -2.45 -2.28 5.81
C PHE A 123 -1.28 -1.45 5.30
N THR A 124 -0.11 -1.62 5.90
CA THR A 124 1.09 -0.89 5.51
C THR A 124 2.19 -1.85 5.08
N VAL A 125 2.95 -1.43 4.08
CA VAL A 125 4.03 -2.21 3.49
C VAL A 125 5.27 -1.34 3.53
N ARG A 126 6.35 -1.88 4.10
CA ARG A 126 7.63 -1.20 4.18
C ARG A 126 8.74 -2.16 3.79
N THR A 127 9.68 -1.68 2.98
CA THR A 127 10.94 -2.39 2.76
C THR A 127 11.97 -1.86 3.75
N ASP A 128 12.61 -2.75 4.48
CA ASP A 128 13.73 -2.39 5.36
C ASP A 128 15.01 -2.28 4.51
N GLU A 129 15.63 -1.11 4.51
CA GLU A 129 16.83 -0.85 3.70
C GLU A 129 18.09 -1.58 4.20
N GLN A 130 18.11 -1.98 5.47
CA GLN A 130 19.29 -2.62 6.08
C GLN A 130 19.24 -4.14 5.89
N THR A 131 18.06 -4.75 6.04
CA THR A 131 17.89 -6.20 5.87
C THR A 131 17.47 -6.59 4.45
N GLY A 132 16.94 -5.64 3.68
CA GLY A 132 16.37 -5.88 2.34
C GLY A 132 15.04 -6.64 2.38
N GLN A 133 14.46 -6.87 3.56
CA GLN A 133 13.21 -7.61 3.71
C GLN A 133 11.99 -6.71 3.48
N THR A 134 10.92 -7.29 2.94
CA THR A 134 9.62 -6.61 2.87
C THR A 134 8.83 -6.95 4.13
N ILE A 135 8.49 -5.93 4.91
CA ILE A 135 7.71 -6.04 6.14
C ILE A 135 6.29 -5.58 5.82
N ILE A 136 5.33 -6.43 6.17
CA ILE A 136 3.90 -6.10 6.12
C ILE A 136 3.38 -5.90 7.54
N SER A 137 2.56 -4.88 7.72
CA SER A 137 1.98 -4.56 9.02
C SER A 137 0.47 -4.40 8.91
N GLY A 138 -0.25 -4.91 9.90
CA GLY A 138 -1.71 -4.89 9.91
C GLY A 138 -2.30 -4.88 11.32
N MET A 139 -3.63 -4.86 11.38
CA MET A 139 -4.38 -4.76 12.63
C MET A 139 -4.41 -6.04 13.48
N GLY A 140 -3.99 -7.19 12.94
CA GLY A 140 -3.98 -8.45 13.68
C GLY A 140 -3.51 -9.64 12.84
N GLU A 141 -3.32 -10.79 13.51
CA GLU A 141 -2.83 -12.03 12.87
C GLU A 141 -3.77 -12.50 11.75
N LEU A 142 -5.08 -12.55 12.02
CA LEU A 142 -6.09 -12.94 11.02
C LEU A 142 -6.08 -12.01 9.80
N HIS A 143 -5.84 -10.72 10.00
CA HIS A 143 -5.77 -9.76 8.89
C HIS A 143 -4.59 -10.12 7.98
N LEU A 144 -3.40 -10.37 8.54
CA LEU A 144 -2.23 -10.75 7.77
C LEU A 144 -2.40 -12.10 7.06
N ASP A 145 -3.03 -13.09 7.71
CA ASP A 145 -3.32 -14.38 7.10
C ASP A 145 -4.23 -14.27 5.87
N ILE A 146 -5.29 -13.47 5.96
CA ILE A 146 -6.20 -13.22 4.83
C ILE A 146 -5.45 -12.51 3.69
N ILE A 147 -4.58 -11.56 3.99
CA ILE A 147 -3.78 -10.86 2.98
C ILE A 147 -2.84 -11.82 2.25
N VAL A 148 -2.16 -12.72 2.97
CA VAL A 148 -1.28 -13.73 2.36
C VAL A 148 -2.08 -14.73 1.52
N ASP A 149 -3.26 -15.16 1.96
CA ASP A 149 -4.14 -16.02 1.19
C ASP A 149 -4.68 -15.31 -0.07
N ARG A 150 -5.02 -14.01 0.01
CA ARG A 150 -5.41 -13.19 -1.16
C ARG A 150 -4.26 -13.06 -2.16
N LEU A 151 -3.03 -12.82 -1.71
CA LEU A 151 -1.84 -12.80 -2.59
C LEU A 151 -1.67 -14.12 -3.34
N ARG A 152 -1.92 -15.25 -2.67
CA ARG A 152 -1.85 -16.58 -3.28
C ARG A 152 -2.99 -16.82 -4.28
N ARG A 153 -4.22 -16.41 -3.98
CA ARG A 153 -5.40 -16.67 -4.83
C ARG A 153 -5.51 -15.71 -6.01
N GLU A 154 -5.36 -14.42 -5.76
CA GLU A 154 -5.57 -13.37 -6.76
C GLU A 154 -4.32 -13.16 -7.63
N PHE A 155 -3.14 -13.13 -7.01
CA PHE A 155 -1.89 -12.80 -7.70
C PHE A 155 -1.03 -14.04 -8.03
N LYS A 156 -1.43 -15.23 -7.55
CA LYS A 156 -0.71 -16.50 -7.72
C LYS A 156 0.74 -16.42 -7.24
N VAL A 157 0.98 -15.66 -6.18
CA VAL A 157 2.28 -15.48 -5.55
C VAL A 157 2.36 -16.36 -4.32
N GLU A 158 3.40 -17.19 -4.23
CA GLU A 158 3.70 -17.92 -3.01
C GLU A 158 4.74 -17.16 -2.18
N CYS A 159 4.34 -16.78 -0.97
CA CYS A 159 5.16 -16.06 -0.02
C CYS A 159 5.48 -16.94 1.19
N ASN A 160 6.69 -16.79 1.73
CA ASN A 160 7.04 -17.30 3.05
C ASN A 160 6.84 -16.19 4.09
N GLN A 161 6.35 -16.55 5.26
CA GLN A 161 6.14 -15.66 6.39
C GLN A 161 7.22 -15.90 7.44
N GLY A 162 7.81 -14.84 7.96
CA GLY A 162 8.86 -14.90 8.98
C GLY A 162 8.78 -13.73 9.96
N ARG A 163 9.54 -13.85 11.06
CA ARG A 163 9.69 -12.73 11.99
C ARG A 163 10.65 -11.70 11.37
N PRO A 164 10.37 -10.40 11.47
CA PRO A 164 11.29 -9.36 11.03
C PRO A 164 12.66 -9.52 11.68
N GLN A 165 13.72 -9.40 10.89
CA GLN A 165 15.08 -9.38 11.44
C GLN A 165 15.34 -8.08 12.19
N VAL A 166 16.11 -8.18 13.27
CA VAL A 166 16.53 -7.03 14.08
C VAL A 166 17.91 -6.59 13.63
N ASN A 167 18.07 -5.28 13.40
CA ASN A 167 19.37 -4.70 13.07
C ASN A 167 20.21 -4.57 14.34
N TYR A 168 21.15 -5.50 14.51
CA TYR A 168 22.12 -5.44 15.60
C TYR A 168 23.13 -4.32 15.33
N LYS A 169 23.38 -3.51 16.35
CA LYS A 169 24.43 -2.49 16.35
C LYS A 169 25.41 -2.83 17.45
N GLU A 170 26.70 -2.71 17.14
CA GLU A 170 27.76 -2.89 18.11
C GLU A 170 28.27 -1.53 18.57
N ALA A 171 28.47 -1.40 19.89
CA ALA A 171 29.04 -0.20 20.48
C ALA A 171 30.06 -0.61 21.54
N ILE A 172 31.19 0.09 21.56
CA ILE A 172 32.23 -0.11 22.56
C ILE A 172 31.81 0.65 23.82
N THR A 173 31.75 -0.04 24.96
CA THR A 173 31.32 0.55 26.25
C THR A 173 32.46 1.13 27.07
N LYS A 174 33.71 0.80 26.75
CA LYS A 174 34.90 1.24 27.49
C LYS A 174 35.96 1.79 26.56
N THR A 175 36.61 2.87 26.97
CA THR A 175 37.77 3.40 26.25
C THR A 175 38.96 2.46 26.46
N VAL A 176 39.53 1.95 25.37
CA VAL A 176 40.70 1.08 25.37
C VAL A 176 41.78 1.72 24.50
N ASN A 177 42.99 1.86 25.05
CA ASN A 177 44.16 2.26 24.27
C ASN A 177 44.81 1.00 23.69
N LEU A 178 44.82 0.90 22.36
CA LEU A 178 45.37 -0.23 21.63
C LEU A 178 46.48 0.29 20.71
N ARG A 179 47.66 -0.33 20.77
CA ARG A 179 48.80 -0.05 19.88
C ARG A 179 49.06 -1.31 19.09
N GLU A 180 48.95 -1.23 17.77
CA GLU A 180 49.08 -2.38 16.87
C GLU A 180 50.23 -2.14 15.91
N VAL A 181 51.24 -3.02 15.94
CA VAL A 181 52.42 -2.90 15.07
C VAL A 181 52.20 -3.75 13.83
N TYR A 182 52.03 -3.08 12.68
CA TYR A 182 51.93 -3.75 11.40
C TYR A 182 53.31 -3.98 10.80
N LYS A 183 53.82 -5.21 10.94
CA LYS A 183 55.10 -5.63 10.33
C LYS A 183 54.86 -6.74 9.31
N LYS A 184 54.91 -6.39 8.02
CA LYS A 184 54.78 -7.37 6.92
C LYS A 184 56.00 -7.27 6.01
N GLN A 185 56.79 -8.35 5.97
CA GLN A 185 58.00 -8.46 5.16
C GLN A 185 57.86 -9.63 4.19
N SER A 186 57.17 -9.36 3.08
CA SER A 186 57.04 -10.28 1.95
C SER A 186 57.97 -9.81 0.84
N GLY A 187 59.19 -10.37 0.79
CA GLY A 187 60.11 -10.40 -0.37
C GLY A 187 60.59 -9.09 -1.00
N GLY A 188 60.04 -7.92 -0.65
CA GLY A 188 60.42 -6.59 -1.17
C GLY A 188 60.55 -5.54 -0.05
N ARG A 189 60.51 -4.23 -0.38
CA ARG A 189 60.60 -3.12 0.61
C ARG A 189 59.58 -3.33 1.73
N GLY A 190 60.08 -3.59 2.94
CA GLY A 190 59.24 -3.87 4.11
C GLY A 190 58.32 -2.70 4.44
N LYS A 191 57.04 -3.00 4.73
CA LYS A 191 56.09 -2.02 5.24
C LYS A 191 56.02 -2.19 6.76
N PHE A 192 56.38 -1.11 7.47
CA PHE A 192 56.31 -1.02 8.92
C PHE A 192 55.48 0.21 9.29
N ALA A 193 54.50 0.02 10.18
CA ALA A 193 53.71 1.09 10.80
C ALA A 193 53.41 0.68 12.25
N ASP A 194 53.43 1.65 13.15
CA ASP A 194 53.27 1.53 14.61
C ASP A 194 52.38 2.68 15.12
#